data_AF-A0A414AT20-F1
#
_entry.id   AF-A0A414AT20-F1
#
_cell.length_a   1.000
_cell.length_b   1.000
_cell.length_c   1.000
_cell.angle_alpha   90.00
_cell.angle_beta   90.00
_cell.angle_gamma   90.00
#
_symmetry.space_group_name_H-M   'P 1'
#
loop_
_entity.id
_entity.type
_entity.pdbx_description
1 polymer ?
#
loop_
_entity_poly.entity_id
_entity_poly.type
_entity_poly.pdbx_seq_one_letter_code
_entity_poly.pdbx_strand_id
1 'polypeptide(L)' 'MKLYMAVTPDRYELPLAPPDTAKNLAELFGTTPNNIWAQVSHQKSRGERKRVNYHNDIGVRFVLVGNI' A
#
# COMPACT_ATOMS: atom_id res chain seq x y z
N MET A 1 -1.89 -12.13 -11.77
CA MET A 1 -1.52 -11.90 -10.36
C MET A 1 -1.19 -10.42 -10.16
N LYS A 2 -1.65 -9.79 -9.06
CA LYS A 2 -1.37 -8.37 -8.77
C LYS A 2 -0.17 -8.25 -7.85
N LEU A 3 0.78 -7.38 -8.20
CA LEU A 3 1.94 -7.06 -7.37
C LEU A 3 1.70 -5.76 -6.62
N TYR A 4 1.91 -5.82 -5.31
CA TYR A 4 1.78 -4.70 -4.39
C TYR A 4 3.16 -4.38 -3.82
N MET A 5 3.37 -3.13 -3.44
CA MET A 5 4.59 -2.68 -2.77
C MET A 5 4.22 -1.80 -1.58
N ALA A 6 4.95 -1.96 -0.49
CA ALA A 6 4.90 -1.06 0.64
C ALA A 6 5.91 0.06 0.43
N VAL A 7 5.46 1.31 0.58
CA VAL A 7 6.25 2.52 0.37
C VAL A 7 6.11 3.48 1.54
N THR A 8 7.09 4.37 1.69
CA THR A 8 6.99 5.46 2.65
C THR A 8 5.78 6.36 2.30
N PRO A 9 5.13 6.94 3.31
CA PRO A 9 3.93 7.74 3.12
C PRO A 9 4.19 9.16 2.58
N ASP A 10 5.46 9.54 2.43
CA ASP A 10 5.89 10.84 1.94
C ASP A 10 5.82 10.95 0.40
N ARG A 11 6.20 12.11 -0.14
CA ARG A 11 6.11 12.41 -1.58
C ARG A 11 6.98 11.49 -2.44
N TYR A 12 8.07 10.97 -1.89
CA TYR A 12 9.06 10.21 -2.63
C TYR A 12 8.74 8.72 -2.69
N GLU A 13 7.74 8.25 -1.92
CA GLU A 13 7.23 6.88 -1.96
C GLU A 13 8.34 5.83 -1.99
N LEU A 14 9.30 5.93 -1.06
CA LEU A 14 10.47 5.08 -1.04
C LEU A 14 10.06 3.63 -0.72
N PRO A 15 10.57 2.63 -1.47
CA PRO A 15 10.20 1.24 -1.27
C PRO A 15 10.71 0.73 0.08
N LEU A 16 9.79 0.17 0.88
CA LEU A 16 10.08 -0.44 2.18
C LEU A 16 10.16 -1.96 2.11
N ALA A 17 9.53 -2.56 1.10
CA ALA A 17 9.54 -4.00 0.85
C ALA A 17 9.52 -4.28 -0.66
N PRO A 18 10.07 -5.43 -1.11
CA PRO A 18 9.98 -5.84 -2.51
C PRO A 18 8.52 -6.06 -2.94
N PRO A 19 8.22 -5.94 -4.25
CA PRO A 19 6.89 -6.21 -4.77
C PRO A 19 6.47 -7.66 -4.52
N ASP A 20 5.31 -7.86 -3.90
CA ASP A 20 4.78 -9.19 -3.66
C ASP A 20 3.24 -9.17 -3.62
N THR A 21 2.65 -10.34 -3.42
CA THR A 21 1.23 -10.52 -3.18
C THR A 21 0.79 -9.78 -1.92
N ALA A 22 -0.47 -9.34 -1.90
CA ALA A 22 -1.06 -8.68 -0.74
C ALA A 22 -1.03 -9.57 0.52
N LYS A 23 -1.02 -10.89 0.37
CA LYS A 23 -0.94 -11.83 1.49
C LYS A 23 0.41 -11.74 2.21
N ASN A 24 1.50 -11.84 1.46
CA ASN A 24 2.85 -11.80 2.03
C ASN A 24 3.15 -10.43 2.66
N LEU A 25 2.69 -9.35 2.02
CA LEU A 25 2.80 -8.01 2.60
C LEU A 25 1.96 -7.81 3.85
N ALA A 26 0.77 -8.41 3.91
CA ALA A 26 -0.07 -8.35 5.09
C ALA A 26 0.60 -9.03 6.29
N GLU A 27 1.24 -10.18 6.08
CA GLU A 27 2.02 -10.88 7.11
C GLU A 27 3.24 -10.05 7.57
N LEU A 28 3.98 -9.45 6.62
CA LEU A 28 5.18 -8.65 6.94
C LEU A 28 4.87 -7.41 7.78
N PHE A 29 3.77 -6.72 7.46
CA PHE A 29 3.38 -5.47 8.11
C PHE A 29 2.34 -5.67 9.22
N GLY A 30 1.93 -6.90 9.54
CA GLY A 30 0.94 -7.15 10.58
C GLY A 30 -0.44 -6.56 10.29
N THR A 31 -0.87 -6.61 9.03
CA THR A 31 -2.19 -6.13 8.59
C THR A 31 -2.99 -7.24 7.90
N THR A 32 -4.12 -6.91 7.28
CA THR A 32 -4.92 -7.85 6.49
C THR A 32 -4.83 -7.53 4.99
N PRO A 33 -4.91 -8.54 4.10
CA PRO A 33 -4.91 -8.30 2.65
C PRO A 33 -6.05 -7.39 2.19
N ASN A 34 -7.21 -7.46 2.86
CA ASN A 34 -8.35 -6.58 2.61
C ASN A 34 -8.02 -5.11 2.84
N ASN A 35 -7.23 -4.80 3.88
CA ASN A 35 -6.80 -3.43 4.16
C ASN A 35 -5.92 -2.89 3.03
N ILE A 36 -4.99 -3.71 2.53
CA ILE A 36 -4.12 -3.37 1.40
C ILE A 36 -4.96 -3.09 0.15
N TRP A 37 -5.93 -3.96 -0.16
CA TRP A 37 -6.81 -3.77 -1.32
C TRP A 37 -7.67 -2.52 -1.19
N ALA A 38 -8.20 -2.25 0.00
CA ALA A 38 -8.97 -1.04 0.27
C ALA A 38 -8.12 0.22 0.11
N GLN A 39 -6.88 0.25 0.62
CA GLN A 39 -5.99 1.39 0.43
C GLN A 39 -5.69 1.65 -1.05
N VAL A 40 -5.41 0.58 -1.80
CA VAL A 40 -5.08 0.68 -3.24
C VAL A 40 -6.30 1.05 -4.08
N SER A 41 -7.50 0.55 -3.78
CA SER A 41 -8.72 0.88 -4.54
C SER A 41 -9.15 2.33 -4.32
N HIS A 42 -9.08 2.83 -3.08
CA HIS A 42 -9.41 4.22 -2.75
C HIS A 42 -8.37 5.24 -3.23
N GLN A 43 -7.19 4.81 -3.67
CA GLN A 43 -6.21 5.70 -4.32
C GLN A 43 -6.67 6.13 -5.72
N LYS A 44 -7.33 5.26 -6.49
CA LYS A 44 -7.73 5.56 -7.87
C LYS A 44 -8.89 6.58 -7.97
N SER A 45 -9.70 6.71 -6.94
CA SER A 45 -10.87 7.60 -6.92
C SER A 45 -10.57 9.01 -6.41
N ARG A 46 -9.37 9.26 -5.88
CA ARG A 46 -8.94 10.57 -5.36
C ARG A 46 -7.86 11.17 -6.25
N GLY A 47 -8.28 11.71 -7.39
CA GLY A 47 -7.48 12.69 -8.12
C GLY A 47 -7.07 13.80 -7.16
N GLU A 48 -5.77 13.94 -6.94
CA GLU A 48 -5.11 14.99 -6.16
C GLU A 48 -5.54 15.18 -4.67
N ARG A 49 -4.54 14.98 -3.80
CA ARG A 49 -4.37 15.60 -2.47
C ARG A 49 -5.33 15.20 -1.34
N LYS A 50 -4.78 14.46 -0.37
CA LYS A 50 -4.58 14.92 1.01
C LYS A 50 -3.74 13.88 1.73
N ARG A 51 -2.86 14.31 2.64
CA ARG A 51 -2.19 13.45 3.63
C ARG A 51 -3.28 12.63 4.32
N VAL A 52 -3.46 11.38 3.91
CA VAL A 52 -4.39 10.49 4.61
C VAL A 52 -3.67 10.15 5.90
N ASN A 53 -4.29 10.45 7.04
CA ASN A 53 -3.85 9.85 8.30
C ASN A 53 -3.96 8.34 8.06
N TYR A 54 -2.82 7.70 7.82
CA TYR A 54 -2.75 6.28 7.58
C TYR A 54 -3.27 5.63 8.86
N HIS A 55 -4.47 5.06 8.80
CA HIS A 55 -5.09 4.33 9.90
C HIS A 55 -4.45 2.93 10.03
N ASN A 56 -3.13 2.89 9.91
CA ASN A 56 -2.29 1.76 10.17
C ASN A 56 -1.23 2.34 11.11
N ASP A 57 -1.14 1.84 12.33
CA ASP A 57 -0.17 2.32 13.34
C ASP A 57 1.31 2.22 12.87
N ILE A 58 1.53 1.59 11.71
CA ILE A 58 2.82 1.26 11.12
C ILE A 58 3.35 2.39 10.21
N GLY A 59 2.51 3.37 9.82
CA GLY A 59 2.96 4.52 9.03
C GLY A 59 3.38 4.19 7.59
N VAL A 60 2.72 3.20 6.96
CA VAL A 60 3.09 2.68 5.64
C VAL A 60 1.96 2.87 4.63
N ARG A 61 2.33 3.12 3.37
CA ARG A 61 1.41 3.18 2.23
C ARG A 61 1.60 1.95 1.34
N PHE A 62 0.49 1.35 0.89
CA PHE A 62 0.54 0.30 -0.13
C PHE A 62 0.16 0.85 -1.50
N VAL A 63 0.88 0.41 -2.53
CA VAL A 63 0.66 0.79 -3.93
C VAL A 63 0.63 -0.45 -4.83
N LEU A 64 -0.14 -0.40 -5.91
CA LEU A 64 -0.14 -1.43 -6.95
C LEU A 64 0.96 -1.09 -7.98
N VAL A 65 1.92 -1.99 -8.15
CA VAL A 65 3.10 -1.75 -9.01
C VAL A 65 3.08 -2.54 -10.31
N GLY A 66 2.22 -3.56 -10.42
CA GLY A 66 2.10 -4.31 -11.67
C GLY A 66 1.05 -5.41 -11.63
N ASN A 67 0.75 -5.92 -12.83
CA ASN A 67 0.02 -7.16 -13.04
C ASN A 67 0.92 -8.10 -13.85
N ILE A 68 1.04 -9.35 -13.40
CA ILE A 68 1.70 -10.45 -14.11
C ILE A 68 0.65 -11.44 -14.57
#